data_AF-A0AAV5WPT5-F1
#
_entry.id   AF-A0AAV5WPT5-F1
#
_cell.length_a   1.000
_cell.length_b   1.000
_cell.length_c   1.000
_cell.angle_alpha   90.00
_cell.angle_beta   90.00
_cell.angle_gamma   90.00
#
_symmetry.space_group_name_H-M   'P 1'
#
loop_
_entity.id
_entity.type
_entity.pdbx_description
1 polymer ?
#
loop_
_entity_poly.entity_id
_entity_poly.type
_entity_poly.pdbx_seq_one_letter_code
_entity_poly.pdbx_strand_id
1 'polypeptide(L)'
;LCLVTDESTSLTCVKCGAVSPIAVDEADQFNQDVLDNIKQLNEGETDYKNSAAYYERISKILSEKNLPLALLASRITSFARNEGNVALALKFVYVYHGVLRSFLPLGSPALDHHLIHVVGSACTEKPPRKDAPLIMKYFRESGLKCYGTIEEAMERKDEMGIMHHNAVRRFCTLANIKL
;
A
#
# COMPACT_ATOMS: atom_id res chain seq x y z
N LEU A 1 -8.11 1.95 -16.52
CA LEU A 1 -6.67 1.65 -16.52
C LEU A 1 -6.18 1.79 -17.96
N CYS A 2 -5.28 2.73 -18.21
CA CYS A 2 -4.61 2.90 -19.49
C CYS A 2 -3.32 2.07 -19.45
N LEU A 3 -3.24 0.99 -20.23
CA LEU A 3 -1.97 0.30 -20.46
C LEU A 3 -1.12 1.21 -21.35
N VAL A 4 0.16 1.33 -21.07
CA VAL A 4 1.08 2.16 -21.86
C VAL A 4 2.03 1.23 -22.60
N THR A 5 2.18 1.44 -23.90
CA THR A 5 3.20 0.76 -24.73
C THR A 5 4.31 1.73 -25.07
N ASP A 6 5.52 1.19 -25.17
CA ASP A 6 6.73 1.85 -25.62
C ASP A 6 6.84 1.78 -27.14
N GLU A 7 6.32 2.78 -27.85
CA GLU A 7 6.63 2.92 -29.27
C GLU A 7 7.82 3.87 -29.42
N SER A 8 9.01 3.25 -29.48
CA SER A 8 10.32 3.81 -29.91
C SER A 8 10.91 4.97 -29.10
N THR A 9 10.11 5.93 -28.65
CA THR A 9 10.51 7.12 -27.85
C THR A 9 9.35 7.71 -27.03
N SER A 10 8.12 7.24 -27.22
CA SER A 10 6.91 7.81 -26.61
C SER A 10 6.09 6.77 -25.87
N LEU A 11 5.59 7.17 -24.69
CA LEU A 11 4.73 6.37 -23.85
C LEU A 11 3.27 6.64 -24.24
N THR A 12 2.64 5.72 -24.96
CA THR A 12 1.27 5.91 -25.47
C THR A 12 0.27 4.99 -24.78
N CYS A 13 -0.85 5.53 -24.30
CA CYS A 13 -1.93 4.70 -23.77
C CYS A 13 -2.58 3.86 -24.88
N VAL A 14 -2.50 2.54 -24.77
CA VAL A 14 -3.09 1.54 -25.68
C VAL A 14 -4.61 1.69 -25.83
N LYS A 15 -5.30 2.22 -24.82
CA LYS A 15 -6.77 2.35 -24.83
C LYS A 15 -7.31 3.65 -25.40
N CYS A 16 -6.60 4.76 -25.23
CA CYS A 16 -7.12 6.08 -25.64
C CYS A 16 -6.16 6.86 -26.56
N GLY A 17 -4.99 6.30 -26.87
CA GLY A 17 -3.98 6.95 -27.71
C GLY A 17 -3.30 8.17 -27.07
N ALA A 18 -3.56 8.45 -25.78
CA ALA A 18 -2.94 9.57 -25.11
C ALA A 18 -1.42 9.35 -24.98
N VAL A 19 -0.64 10.31 -25.47
CA VAL A 19 0.81 10.30 -25.37
C VAL A 19 1.23 10.97 -24.07
N SER A 20 2.08 10.31 -23.31
CA SER A 20 2.68 10.86 -22.10
C SER A 20 3.55 12.07 -22.45
N PRO A 21 3.55 13.14 -21.63
CA PRO A 21 4.47 14.26 -21.82
C PRO A 21 5.93 13.92 -21.49
N ILE A 22 6.21 12.72 -20.97
CA ILE A 22 7.53 12.26 -20.54
C ILE A 22 8.06 11.24 -21.55
N ALA A 23 9.32 11.38 -21.94
CA ALA A 23 10.01 10.44 -22.83
C ALA A 23 10.25 9.09 -22.15
N VAL A 24 10.38 8.01 -22.94
CA VAL A 24 10.62 6.66 -22.41
C VAL A 24 11.89 6.62 -21.56
N ASP A 25 13.01 7.14 -22.07
CA ASP A 25 14.31 7.16 -21.37
C ASP A 25 14.24 7.90 -20.03
N GLU A 26 13.48 9.00 -19.97
CA GLU A 26 13.31 9.79 -18.75
C GLU A 26 12.47 9.03 -17.72
N ALA A 27 11.41 8.34 -18.16
CA ALA A 27 10.61 7.48 -17.30
C ALA A 27 11.43 6.28 -16.77
N ASP A 28 12.30 5.70 -17.60
CA ASP A 28 13.19 4.62 -17.21
C ASP A 28 14.24 5.09 -16.20
N GLN A 29 14.82 6.28 -16.39
CA GLN A 29 15.72 6.87 -15.41
C GLN A 29 15.01 7.09 -14.07
N PHE A 30 13.79 7.63 -14.06
CA PHE A 30 13.03 7.77 -12.81
C PHE A 30 12.71 6.42 -12.17
N ASN A 31 12.37 5.39 -12.95
CA ASN A 31 12.17 4.05 -12.41
C ASN A 31 13.45 3.50 -11.77
N GLN A 32 14.60 3.70 -12.40
CA GLN A 32 15.89 3.28 -11.86
C GLN A 32 16.23 4.01 -10.56
N ASP A 33 16.05 5.33 -10.52
CA ASP A 33 16.28 6.12 -9.30
C ASP A 33 15.38 5.66 -8.14
N VAL A 34 14.12 5.31 -8.43
CA VAL A 34 13.19 4.74 -7.43
C VAL A 34 13.69 3.39 -6.92
N LEU A 35 14.19 2.52 -7.80
CA LEU A 35 14.74 1.22 -7.43
C LEU A 35 16.00 1.35 -6.58
N ASP A 36 16.87 2.32 -6.90
CA ASP A 36 18.07 2.61 -6.11
C ASP A 36 17.69 3.14 -4.71
N ASN A 37 16.66 3.99 -4.62
CA ASN A 37 16.14 4.45 -3.33
C ASN A 37 15.60 3.30 -2.47
N ILE A 38 14.87 2.35 -3.08
CA ILE A 38 14.42 1.12 -2.42
C ILE A 38 15.61 0.31 -1.92
N LYS A 39 16.67 0.17 -2.72
CA LYS A 39 17.87 -0.59 -2.36
C LYS A 39 18.55 0.04 -1.15
N GLN A 40 18.81 1.34 -1.17
CA GLN A 40 19.45 2.04 -0.07
C GLN A 40 18.61 1.98 1.23
N LEU A 41 17.28 2.05 1.14
CA LEU A 41 16.40 1.81 2.29
C LEU A 41 16.59 0.41 2.87
N ASN A 42 16.70 -0.62 2.03
CA ASN A 42 16.92 -2.00 2.51
C ASN A 42 18.31 -2.20 3.13
N GLU A 43 19.29 -1.46 2.67
CA GLU A 43 20.67 -1.45 3.20
C GLU A 43 20.79 -0.62 4.49
N GLY A 44 19.71 0.08 4.90
CA GLY A 44 19.67 0.90 6.10
C GLY A 44 20.34 2.26 5.94
N GLU A 45 20.66 2.65 4.71
CA GLU A 45 21.47 3.84 4.40
C GLU A 45 20.62 5.11 4.17
N THR A 46 19.30 5.00 4.00
CA THR A 46 18.42 6.16 3.69
C THR A 46 17.38 6.46 4.77
N ASP A 47 17.19 7.76 5.03
CA ASP A 47 16.04 8.28 5.77
C ASP A 47 14.73 8.05 4.96
N TYR A 48 13.81 7.25 5.49
CA TYR A 48 12.50 7.02 4.89
C TYR A 48 11.67 8.30 4.73
N LYS A 49 11.94 9.38 5.50
CA LYS A 49 11.30 10.69 5.32
C LYS A 49 11.76 11.37 4.03
N ASN A 50 13.05 11.30 3.72
CA ASN A 50 13.57 11.77 2.43
C ASN A 50 13.00 10.95 1.28
N SER A 51 12.87 9.63 1.49
CA SER A 51 12.25 8.72 0.51
C SER A 51 10.77 9.04 0.29
N ALA A 52 10.03 9.40 1.34
CA ALA A 52 8.66 9.87 1.26
C ALA A 52 8.55 11.19 0.49
N ALA A 53 9.42 12.16 0.74
CA ALA A 53 9.46 13.41 -0.01
C ALA A 53 9.81 13.18 -1.49
N TYR A 54 10.74 12.26 -1.76
CA TYR A 54 11.09 11.84 -3.12
C TYR A 54 9.88 11.23 -3.85
N TYR A 55 9.15 10.33 -3.20
CA TYR A 55 7.91 9.76 -3.74
C TYR A 55 6.91 10.85 -4.15
N GLU A 56 6.60 11.81 -3.27
CA GLU A 56 5.59 12.86 -3.56
C GLU A 56 5.94 13.75 -4.76
N ARG A 57 7.24 13.87 -5.06
CA ARG A 57 7.72 14.62 -6.22
C ARG A 57 7.57 13.78 -7.48
N ILE A 58 8.04 12.53 -7.45
CA ILE A 58 8.05 11.66 -8.62
C ILE A 58 6.66 11.15 -8.99
N SER A 59 5.75 10.98 -8.03
CA SER A 59 4.35 10.57 -8.30
C SER A 59 3.51 11.60 -9.07
N LYS A 60 4.02 12.84 -9.23
CA LYS A 60 3.43 13.87 -10.09
C LYS A 60 3.90 13.75 -11.55
N ILE A 61 5.01 13.06 -11.75
CA ILE A 61 5.67 12.87 -13.04
C ILE A 61 5.27 11.48 -13.56
N LEU A 62 5.64 10.44 -12.81
CA LEU A 62 5.19 9.09 -13.04
C LEU A 62 3.76 8.93 -12.50
N SER A 63 2.99 8.02 -13.11
CA SER A 63 1.69 7.63 -12.59
C SER A 63 1.79 7.12 -11.15
N GLU A 64 0.86 7.50 -10.27
CA GLU A 64 0.72 6.91 -8.92
C GLU A 64 0.53 5.38 -8.96
N LYS A 65 0.20 4.81 -10.14
CA LYS A 65 0.06 3.38 -10.38
C LYS A 65 1.33 2.71 -10.93
N ASN A 66 2.44 3.45 -11.03
CA ASN A 66 3.74 2.92 -11.40
C ASN A 66 4.20 1.91 -10.32
N LEU A 67 4.60 0.72 -10.77
CA LEU A 67 4.92 -0.39 -9.85
C LEU A 67 6.17 -0.12 -9.00
N PRO A 68 7.31 0.37 -9.55
CA PRO A 68 8.44 0.83 -8.74
C PRO A 68 8.05 1.82 -7.64
N LEU A 69 7.27 2.87 -7.95
CA LEU A 69 6.79 3.82 -6.95
C LEU A 69 5.94 3.16 -5.87
N ALA A 70 5.12 2.18 -6.24
CA ALA A 70 4.32 1.42 -5.30
C ALA A 70 5.21 0.59 -4.35
N LEU A 71 6.27 -0.04 -4.87
CA LEU A 71 7.24 -0.76 -4.04
C LEU A 71 7.98 0.18 -3.07
N LEU A 72 8.30 1.40 -3.49
CA LEU A 72 8.87 2.42 -2.60
C LEU A 72 7.90 2.79 -1.47
N ALA A 73 6.61 2.98 -1.79
CA ALA A 73 5.57 3.21 -0.79
C ALA A 73 5.46 2.07 0.24
N SER A 74 5.60 0.82 -0.18
CA SER A 74 5.65 -0.36 0.71
C SER A 74 6.83 -0.31 1.68
N ARG A 75 8.02 0.09 1.19
CA ARG A 75 9.22 0.25 2.03
C ARG A 75 9.07 1.38 3.03
N ILE A 76 8.62 2.56 2.58
CA ILE A 76 8.34 3.70 3.46
C ILE A 76 7.37 3.31 4.57
N THR A 77 6.31 2.57 4.24
CA THR A 77 5.34 2.06 5.22
C THR A 77 6.01 1.23 6.31
N SER A 78 6.90 0.31 5.92
CA SER A 78 7.58 -0.59 6.84
C SER A 78 8.49 0.17 7.82
N PHE A 79 9.29 1.12 7.32
CA PHE A 79 10.16 1.95 8.15
C PHE A 79 9.37 2.92 9.05
N ALA A 80 8.41 3.65 8.48
CA ALA A 80 7.55 4.56 9.23
C ALA A 80 6.85 3.85 10.40
N ARG A 81 6.38 2.62 10.19
CA ARG A 81 5.80 1.79 11.25
C ARG A 81 6.81 1.43 12.34
N ASN A 82 8.01 0.99 11.95
CA ASN A 82 9.05 0.60 12.90
C ASN A 82 9.49 1.78 13.79
N GLU A 83 9.40 3.00 13.28
CA GLU A 83 9.65 4.23 14.05
C GLU A 83 8.42 4.79 14.76
N GLY A 84 7.26 4.15 14.68
CA GLY A 84 6.02 4.62 15.31
C GLY A 84 5.36 5.80 14.59
N ASN A 85 5.79 6.18 13.39
CA ASN A 85 5.13 7.18 12.54
C ASN A 85 3.93 6.57 11.81
N VAL A 86 2.87 6.29 12.56
CA VAL A 86 1.66 5.61 12.09
C VAL A 86 0.95 6.39 10.99
N ALA A 87 0.87 7.72 11.11
CA ALA A 87 0.20 8.57 10.13
C ALA A 87 0.85 8.45 8.74
N LEU A 88 2.18 8.44 8.66
CA LEU A 88 2.89 8.27 7.39
C LEU A 88 2.75 6.84 6.86
N ALA A 89 2.85 5.84 7.73
CA ALA A 89 2.65 4.44 7.36
C ALA A 89 1.25 4.22 6.73
N LEU A 90 0.21 4.81 7.33
CA LEU A 90 -1.15 4.76 6.78
C LEU A 90 -1.28 5.44 5.43
N LYS A 91 -0.65 6.60 5.24
CA LYS A 91 -0.69 7.30 3.94
C LYS A 91 -0.17 6.38 2.81
N PHE A 92 1.00 5.79 3.00
CA PHE A 92 1.69 5.04 1.95
C PHE A 92 1.15 3.63 1.74
N VAL A 93 0.60 3.00 2.78
CA VAL A 93 0.01 1.66 2.62
C VAL A 93 -1.23 1.69 1.72
N TYR A 94 -2.04 2.77 1.74
CA TYR A 94 -3.18 2.91 0.83
C TYR A 94 -2.77 3.05 -0.63
N VAL A 95 -1.72 3.84 -0.87
CA VAL A 95 -1.15 4.03 -2.20
C VAL A 95 -0.75 2.68 -2.77
N TYR A 96 0.14 1.98 -2.07
CA TYR A 96 0.66 0.69 -2.51
C TYR A 96 -0.46 -0.35 -2.73
N HIS A 97 -1.41 -0.42 -1.80
CA HIS A 97 -2.57 -1.29 -1.92
C HIS A 97 -3.42 -0.98 -3.17
N GLY A 98 -3.67 0.29 -3.46
CA GLY A 98 -4.42 0.72 -4.65
C GLY A 98 -3.76 0.26 -5.95
N VAL A 99 -2.43 0.25 -5.98
CA VAL A 99 -1.66 -0.28 -7.12
C VAL A 99 -1.80 -1.79 -7.21
N LEU A 100 -1.58 -2.54 -6.11
CA LEU A 100 -1.66 -4.00 -6.11
C LEU A 100 -3.02 -4.53 -6.56
N ARG A 101 -4.14 -3.89 -6.18
CA ARG A 101 -5.49 -4.27 -6.69
C ARG A 101 -5.62 -4.22 -8.21
N SER A 102 -4.77 -3.44 -8.87
CA SER A 102 -4.79 -3.30 -10.32
C SER A 102 -4.07 -4.47 -11.02
N PHE A 103 -3.24 -5.22 -10.29
CA PHE A 103 -2.40 -6.29 -10.82
C PHE A 103 -2.73 -7.67 -10.25
N LEU A 104 -3.26 -7.74 -9.03
CA LEU A 104 -3.54 -8.99 -8.32
C LEU A 104 -5.05 -9.21 -8.16
N PRO A 105 -5.54 -10.45 -8.30
CA PRO A 105 -6.93 -10.78 -8.02
C PRO A 105 -7.25 -10.61 -6.53
N LEU A 106 -8.53 -10.35 -6.24
CA LEU A 106 -9.04 -10.27 -4.87
C LEU A 106 -8.89 -11.62 -4.15
N GLY A 107 -8.34 -11.61 -2.94
CA GLY A 107 -8.02 -12.83 -2.17
C GLY A 107 -6.67 -13.47 -2.55
N SER A 108 -5.78 -12.72 -3.22
CA SER A 108 -4.39 -13.16 -3.36
C SER A 108 -3.66 -13.01 -2.02
N PRO A 109 -2.86 -13.99 -1.59
CA PRO A 109 -2.17 -13.93 -0.30
C PRO A 109 -1.30 -12.67 -0.12
N ALA A 110 -0.68 -12.19 -1.20
CA ALA A 110 0.12 -10.96 -1.18
C ALA A 110 -0.74 -9.71 -0.89
N LEU A 111 -1.91 -9.60 -1.52
CA LEU A 111 -2.85 -8.51 -1.28
C LEU A 111 -3.39 -8.59 0.16
N ASP A 112 -3.78 -9.78 0.61
CA ASP A 112 -4.36 -10.02 1.94
C ASP A 112 -3.36 -9.74 3.07
N HIS A 113 -2.10 -10.15 2.91
CA HIS A 113 -1.02 -9.86 3.86
C HIS A 113 -0.77 -8.35 4.00
N HIS A 114 -0.77 -7.60 2.90
CA HIS A 114 -0.60 -6.15 2.96
C HIS A 114 -1.80 -5.44 3.59
N LEU A 115 -3.01 -5.92 3.33
CA LEU A 115 -4.25 -5.45 3.95
C LEU A 115 -4.28 -5.58 5.45
N ILE A 116 -3.84 -6.73 5.94
CA ILE A 116 -3.62 -6.98 7.34
C ILE A 116 -2.64 -5.95 7.93
N HIS A 117 -1.56 -5.61 7.22
CA HIS A 117 -0.61 -4.59 7.66
C HIS A 117 -1.21 -3.18 7.67
N VAL A 118 -2.09 -2.83 6.72
CA VAL A 118 -2.89 -1.58 6.73
C VAL A 118 -3.71 -1.50 8.01
N VAL A 119 -4.48 -2.56 8.28
CA VAL A 119 -5.44 -2.63 9.39
C VAL A 119 -4.69 -2.68 10.73
N GLY A 120 -3.63 -3.50 10.85
CA GLY A 120 -2.79 -3.57 12.04
C GLY A 120 -2.13 -2.24 12.38
N SER A 121 -1.61 -1.51 11.38
CA SER A 121 -1.02 -0.19 11.59
C SER A 121 -2.07 0.88 11.89
N ALA A 122 -3.28 0.78 11.34
CA ALA A 122 -4.41 1.65 11.68
C ALA A 122 -4.96 1.40 13.08
N CYS A 123 -4.57 0.33 13.75
CA CYS A 123 -5.09 -0.06 15.06
C CYS A 123 -4.18 0.34 16.23
N THR A 124 -3.01 0.94 15.97
CA THR A 124 -2.13 1.48 17.02
C THR A 124 -2.51 2.92 17.39
N GLU A 125 -2.99 3.73 16.44
CA GLU A 125 -3.54 5.08 16.68
C GLU A 125 -4.97 5.19 16.10
N LYS A 126 -5.82 6.10 16.59
CA LYS A 126 -7.16 6.31 15.98
C LYS A 126 -6.95 6.66 14.50
N PRO A 127 -7.37 5.83 13.53
CA PRO A 127 -7.22 6.18 12.14
C PRO A 127 -8.04 7.44 11.87
N PRO A 128 -7.62 8.33 10.95
CA PRO A 128 -8.41 9.50 10.58
C PRO A 128 -9.83 9.03 10.23
N ARG A 129 -10.85 9.64 10.85
CA ARG A 129 -12.27 9.22 10.70
C ARG A 129 -12.70 9.06 9.23
N LYS A 130 -12.11 9.85 8.33
CA LYS A 130 -12.35 9.82 6.88
C LYS A 130 -11.89 8.53 6.20
N ASP A 131 -10.86 7.87 6.73
CA ASP A 131 -10.25 6.69 6.12
C ASP A 131 -10.80 5.40 6.72
N ALA A 132 -11.50 5.48 7.87
CA ALA A 132 -12.14 4.34 8.53
C ALA A 132 -13.05 3.53 7.60
N PRO A 133 -13.98 4.10 6.80
CA PRO A 133 -14.82 3.31 5.90
C PRO A 133 -14.03 2.51 4.85
N LEU A 134 -12.89 3.04 4.42
CA LEU A 134 -12.02 2.37 3.46
C LEU A 134 -11.26 1.21 4.12
N ILE A 135 -10.69 1.42 5.31
CA ILE A 135 -10.10 0.35 6.15
C ILE A 135 -11.14 -0.75 6.40
N MET A 136 -12.37 -0.35 6.70
CA MET A 136 -13.50 -1.24 6.96
C MET A 136 -13.85 -2.09 5.75
N LYS A 137 -13.93 -1.49 4.56
CA LYS A 137 -14.18 -2.20 3.31
C LYS A 137 -13.09 -3.25 3.05
N TYR A 138 -11.85 -2.85 3.28
CA TYR A 138 -10.67 -3.65 3.01
C TYR A 138 -10.51 -4.85 3.95
N PHE A 139 -10.74 -4.64 5.25
CA PHE A 139 -10.78 -5.72 6.22
C PHE A 139 -11.89 -6.73 5.91
N ARG A 140 -13.09 -6.27 5.54
CA ARG A 140 -14.19 -7.17 5.13
C ARG A 140 -13.88 -7.97 3.88
N GLU A 141 -13.21 -7.38 2.89
CA GLU A 141 -12.87 -8.06 1.64
C GLU A 141 -11.81 -9.17 1.82
N SER A 142 -10.96 -9.07 2.85
CA SER A 142 -9.70 -9.85 2.93
C SER A 142 -9.55 -10.61 4.25
N GLY A 143 -9.85 -9.97 5.38
CA GLY A 143 -9.82 -10.60 6.70
C GLY A 143 -10.87 -11.71 6.84
N LEU A 144 -12.05 -11.54 6.25
CA LEU A 144 -13.10 -12.56 6.30
C LEU A 144 -12.78 -13.79 5.40
N LYS A 145 -11.97 -13.62 4.35
CA LYS A 145 -11.52 -14.75 3.53
C LYS A 145 -10.41 -15.56 4.20
N CYS A 146 -9.51 -14.90 4.94
CA CYS A 146 -8.41 -15.59 5.63
C CYS A 146 -8.84 -16.24 6.95
N TYR A 147 -9.80 -15.65 7.66
CA TYR A 147 -10.13 -16.04 9.04
C TYR A 147 -11.58 -16.48 9.24
N GLY A 148 -12.42 -16.42 8.20
CA GLY A 148 -13.84 -16.76 8.28
C GLY A 148 -14.68 -15.58 8.75
N THR A 149 -15.55 -15.78 9.73
CA THR A 149 -16.33 -14.74 10.39
C THR A 149 -15.49 -13.90 11.35
N ILE A 150 -16.06 -12.78 11.82
CA ILE A 150 -15.41 -11.96 12.86
C ILE A 150 -15.29 -12.77 14.15
N GLU A 151 -16.31 -13.56 14.48
CA GLU A 151 -16.29 -14.45 15.64
C GLU A 151 -15.16 -15.49 15.54
N GLU A 152 -15.02 -16.16 14.39
CA GLU A 152 -13.95 -17.16 14.16
C GLU A 152 -12.54 -16.53 14.21
N ALA A 153 -12.38 -15.31 13.68
CA ALA A 153 -11.12 -14.57 13.78
C ALA A 153 -10.77 -14.18 15.23
N MET A 154 -11.77 -13.92 16.07
CA MET A 154 -11.57 -13.59 17.48
C MET A 154 -11.17 -14.82 18.31
N GLU A 155 -11.64 -16.02 17.94
CA GLU A 155 -11.31 -17.29 18.58
C GLU A 155 -9.91 -17.80 18.19
N ARG A 156 -9.43 -17.52 16.97
CA ARG A 156 -8.13 -17.98 16.45
C ARG A 156 -6.94 -17.09 16.83
N LYS A 157 -6.99 -16.46 18.01
CA LYS A 157 -5.97 -15.50 18.50
C LYS A 157 -4.54 -16.04 18.41
N ASP A 158 -4.34 -17.30 18.75
CA ASP A 158 -3.01 -17.93 18.81
C ASP A 158 -2.43 -18.24 17.42
N GLU A 159 -3.29 -18.43 16.42
CA GLU A 159 -2.90 -18.69 15.03
C GLU A 159 -2.69 -17.39 14.24
N MET A 160 -3.44 -16.35 14.56
CA MET A 160 -3.35 -15.03 13.93
C MET A 160 -2.17 -14.21 14.45
N GLY A 161 -1.69 -14.50 15.66
CA GLY A 161 -0.73 -13.65 16.37
C GLY A 161 -1.37 -12.36 16.89
N ILE A 162 -0.77 -11.83 17.96
CA ILE A 162 -1.32 -10.73 18.78
C ILE A 162 -1.65 -9.47 17.96
N MET A 163 -0.85 -9.17 16.93
CA MET A 163 -1.03 -7.98 16.09
C MET A 163 -2.32 -8.04 15.27
N HIS A 164 -2.60 -9.18 14.65
CA HIS A 164 -3.79 -9.38 13.83
C HIS A 164 -5.06 -9.42 14.69
N HIS A 165 -5.02 -10.13 15.82
CA HIS A 165 -6.13 -10.18 16.77
C HIS A 165 -6.49 -8.78 17.32
N ASN A 166 -5.49 -7.97 17.68
CA ASN A 166 -5.71 -6.60 18.11
C ASN A 166 -6.30 -5.71 17.01
N ALA A 167 -5.93 -5.96 15.75
CA ALA A 167 -6.48 -5.27 14.61
C ALA A 167 -7.98 -5.59 14.42
N VAL A 168 -8.36 -6.87 14.51
CA VAL A 168 -9.77 -7.32 14.45
C VAL A 168 -10.61 -6.73 15.59
N ARG A 169 -10.09 -6.76 16.82
CA ARG A 169 -10.80 -6.24 17.99
C ARG A 169 -11.09 -4.74 17.88
N ARG A 170 -10.09 -3.97 17.46
CA ARG A 170 -10.21 -2.52 17.32
C ARG A 170 -11.07 -2.14 16.11
N PHE A 171 -11.06 -2.94 15.06
CA PHE A 171 -12.03 -2.87 13.97
C PHE A 171 -13.46 -2.99 14.48
N CYS A 172 -13.77 -3.99 15.31
CA CYS A 172 -15.13 -4.18 15.82
C CYS A 172 -15.58 -2.98 16.68
N THR A 173 -14.66 -2.42 17.48
CA THR A 173 -14.90 -1.19 18.23
C THR A 173 -15.17 0.02 17.32
N LEU A 174 -14.39 0.22 16.25
CA LEU A 174 -14.59 1.34 15.32
C LEU A 174 -15.86 1.20 14.47
N ALA A 175 -16.30 -0.03 14.25
CA ALA A 175 -17.45 -0.39 13.43
C ALA A 175 -18.78 -0.44 14.21
N ASN A 176 -18.74 -0.28 15.54
CA ASN A 176 -19.86 -0.62 16.43
C ASN A 176 -20.38 -2.06 16.22
N ILE A 177 -19.49 -2.99 15.88
CA ILE A 177 -19.82 -4.42 15.81
C ILE A 177 -19.65 -4.96 17.23
N LYS A 178 -20.72 -5.57 17.76
CA LYS A 178 -20.67 -6.23 19.06
C LYS A 178 -19.75 -7.44 18.93
N LEU A 179 -18.70 -7.45 19.74
CA LEU A 179 -17.84 -8.61 19.98
C LEU A 179 -18.46 -9.53 21.03
#